data_AF-R1FYN8-F1
#
_entry.id   AF-R1FYN8-F1
#
_cell.length_a   1.000
_cell.length_b   1.000
_cell.length_c   1.000
_cell.angle_alpha   90.00
_cell.angle_beta   90.00
_cell.angle_gamma   90.00
#
_symmetry.space_group_name_H-M   'P 1'
#
loop_
_entity.id
_entity.type
_entity.pdbx_description
1 polymer ?
#
loop_
_entity_poly.entity_id
_entity_poly.type
_entity_poly.pdbx_seq_one_letter_code
_entity_poly.pdbx_strand_id
1 'polypeptide(L)'
;MESPPRARTDDDDAPPTDWLGELPPELHLRILEGVDDFSDCAALSLASPRLGLLALRSGLARFKDPLFAVAMRLLLIERLIAGYHFPWLARVSPARCLSSEVTGAGVSRAEYWRLRRGEKNGANLRRRLLQSGQVQHYEGERGAERMVRLVLPSNVVHYEGEQDAERVVRREFADGTVQHFEGEQGAERVVRREFADGTVQHFEGERGAERVVRMERANGAVQHFEGEQGAERTVRMETASGIVQYYEGERGAERVVRMEFPAATCSTTRESEMGSGWCASTPPRV
;
A
#
# COMPACT_ATOMS: atom_id res chain seq x y z
N MET A 1 60.03 -22.77 -4.73
CA MET A 1 59.05 -21.76 -4.31
C MET A 1 58.81 -20.87 -5.51
N GLU A 2 57.87 -21.27 -6.35
CA GLU A 2 57.34 -20.47 -7.45
C GLU A 2 55.83 -20.43 -7.25
N SER A 3 55.27 -19.24 -7.16
CA SER A 3 53.83 -19.02 -6.95
C SER A 3 53.04 -19.49 -8.18
N PRO A 4 51.91 -20.20 -8.02
CA PRO A 4 51.03 -20.49 -9.14
C PRO A 4 50.33 -19.21 -9.62
N PRO A 5 50.00 -19.10 -10.92
CA PRO A 5 49.48 -17.88 -11.51
C PRO A 5 48.06 -17.59 -10.99
N ARG A 6 47.82 -16.32 -10.64
CA ARG A 6 46.51 -15.80 -10.24
C ARG A 6 45.49 -16.07 -11.35
N ALA A 7 44.36 -16.67 -10.97
CA ALA A 7 43.18 -16.77 -11.81
C ALA A 7 42.79 -15.36 -12.28
N ARG A 8 42.58 -15.22 -13.60
CA ARG A 8 42.04 -14.01 -14.21
C ARG A 8 40.65 -13.79 -13.64
N THR A 9 40.43 -12.62 -13.05
CA THR A 9 39.09 -12.10 -12.80
C THR A 9 38.55 -11.68 -14.16
N ASP A 10 37.64 -12.47 -14.72
CA ASP A 10 36.84 -12.03 -15.86
C ASP A 10 35.83 -11.00 -15.31
N ASP A 11 36.25 -9.74 -15.32
CA ASP A 11 35.36 -8.57 -15.30
C ASP A 11 34.60 -8.56 -16.63
N ASP A 12 33.51 -9.31 -16.71
CA ASP A 12 32.57 -9.26 -17.83
C ASP A 12 31.20 -8.80 -17.32
N ASP A 13 31.18 -7.58 -16.78
CA ASP A 13 29.98 -6.80 -16.42
C ASP A 13 29.35 -6.15 -17.69
N ALA A 14 29.33 -6.90 -18.79
CA ALA A 14 28.52 -6.56 -19.94
C ALA A 14 27.05 -6.95 -19.65
N PRO A 15 26.06 -6.10 -19.95
CA PRO A 15 24.66 -6.53 -19.87
C PRO A 15 24.50 -7.81 -20.70
N PRO A 16 23.76 -8.83 -20.23
CA PRO A 16 23.63 -10.09 -20.95
C PRO A 16 23.19 -9.77 -22.37
N THR A 17 24.08 -10.00 -23.33
CA THR A 17 23.82 -9.75 -24.74
C THR A 17 22.55 -10.48 -25.10
N ASP A 18 21.59 -9.78 -25.73
CA ASP A 18 20.39 -10.41 -26.30
C ASP A 18 20.83 -11.23 -27.52
N TRP A 19 21.55 -12.32 -27.26
CA TRP A 19 22.09 -13.26 -28.23
C TRP A 19 20.96 -13.79 -29.10
N LEU A 20 19.76 -13.91 -28.53
CA LEU A 20 18.57 -14.29 -29.27
C LEU A 20 18.17 -13.21 -30.27
N GLY A 21 18.28 -11.93 -29.96
CA GLY A 21 18.03 -10.82 -30.88
C GLY A 21 19.05 -10.67 -32.02
N GLU A 22 20.26 -11.20 -31.85
CA GLU A 22 21.37 -11.10 -32.83
C GLU A 22 21.44 -12.28 -33.82
N LEU A 23 20.68 -13.36 -33.58
CA LEU A 23 20.66 -14.51 -34.48
C LEU A 23 20.03 -14.18 -35.85
N PRO A 24 20.50 -14.82 -36.93
CA PRO A 24 19.84 -14.78 -38.23
C PRO A 24 18.40 -15.31 -38.17
N PRO A 25 17.46 -14.77 -38.99
CA PRO A 25 16.06 -15.20 -39.02
C PRO A 25 15.85 -16.69 -39.25
N GLU A 26 16.76 -17.36 -39.96
CA GLU A 26 16.69 -18.80 -40.23
C GLU A 26 16.88 -19.63 -38.95
N LEU A 27 17.75 -19.16 -38.05
CA LEU A 27 17.96 -19.80 -36.75
C LEU A 27 16.82 -19.47 -35.78
N HIS A 28 16.26 -18.27 -35.84
CA HIS A 28 15.02 -17.94 -35.12
C HIS A 28 13.88 -18.88 -35.48
N LEU A 29 13.67 -19.13 -36.78
CA LEU A 29 12.61 -20.01 -37.23
C LEU A 29 12.81 -21.46 -36.78
N ARG A 30 14.04 -21.96 -36.81
CA ARG A 30 14.36 -23.30 -36.27
C ARG A 30 14.12 -23.41 -34.77
N ILE A 31 14.43 -22.37 -34.00
CA ILE A 31 14.13 -22.32 -32.56
C ILE A 31 12.60 -22.33 -32.37
N LEU A 32 11.87 -21.50 -33.12
CA LEU A 32 10.42 -21.39 -33.06
C LEU A 32 9.69 -22.68 -33.48
N GLU A 33 10.26 -23.45 -34.42
CA GLU A 33 9.76 -24.75 -34.83
C GLU A 33 9.87 -25.82 -33.74
N GLY A 34 10.85 -25.68 -32.83
CA GLY A 34 11.05 -26.60 -31.70
C GLY A 34 10.25 -26.25 -30.44
N VAL A 35 9.46 -25.17 -30.45
CA VAL A 35 8.60 -24.81 -29.31
C VAL A 35 7.22 -25.45 -29.48
N ASP A 36 6.97 -26.51 -28.70
CA ASP A 36 5.77 -27.33 -28.87
C ASP A 36 4.55 -26.84 -28.06
N ASP A 37 4.77 -26.08 -26.98
CA ASP A 37 3.71 -25.59 -26.09
C ASP A 37 3.18 -24.20 -26.51
N PHE A 38 1.85 -24.04 -26.45
CA PHE A 38 1.17 -22.79 -26.81
C PHE A 38 1.49 -21.64 -25.87
N SER A 39 1.66 -21.92 -24.57
CA SER A 39 2.01 -20.92 -23.56
C SER A 39 3.43 -20.42 -23.78
N ASP A 40 4.36 -21.31 -24.14
CA ASP A 40 5.74 -20.97 -24.45
C ASP A 40 5.86 -20.15 -25.74
N CYS A 41 5.10 -20.50 -26.79
CA CYS A 41 5.02 -19.67 -28.00
C CYS A 41 4.49 -18.27 -27.69
N ALA A 42 3.48 -18.16 -26.81
CA ALA A 42 2.87 -16.89 -26.40
C ALA A 42 3.84 -16.05 -25.55
N ALA A 43 4.50 -16.68 -24.58
CA ALA A 43 5.52 -16.05 -23.74
C ALA A 43 6.69 -15.53 -24.58
N LEU A 44 7.17 -16.30 -25.54
CA LEU A 44 8.25 -15.91 -26.45
C LEU A 44 7.83 -14.75 -27.37
N SER A 45 6.61 -14.77 -27.88
CA SER A 45 6.03 -13.68 -28.70
C SER A 45 5.89 -12.36 -27.92
N LEU A 46 5.64 -12.44 -26.62
CA LEU A 46 5.53 -11.27 -25.75
C LEU A 46 6.88 -10.78 -25.22
N ALA A 47 7.84 -11.69 -25.00
CA ALA A 47 9.20 -11.36 -24.60
C ALA A 47 9.98 -10.72 -25.77
N SER A 48 9.78 -11.22 -26.99
CA SER A 48 10.38 -10.67 -28.20
C SER A 48 9.33 -10.55 -29.32
N PRO A 49 8.65 -9.40 -29.44
CA PRO A 49 7.63 -9.16 -30.46
C PRO A 49 8.14 -9.37 -31.89
N ARG A 50 9.45 -9.18 -32.13
CA ARG A 50 10.08 -9.41 -33.43
C ARG A 50 10.03 -10.89 -33.84
N LEU A 51 10.26 -11.81 -32.90
CA LEU A 51 10.19 -13.25 -33.14
C LEU A 51 8.75 -13.70 -33.38
N GLY A 52 7.80 -13.23 -32.57
CA GLY A 52 6.38 -13.54 -32.78
C GLY A 52 5.88 -13.06 -34.14
N LEU A 53 6.27 -11.86 -34.57
CA LEU A 53 5.95 -11.33 -35.91
C LEU A 53 6.63 -12.13 -37.03
N LEU A 54 7.88 -12.55 -36.84
CA LEU A 54 8.60 -13.39 -37.80
C LEU A 54 7.89 -14.74 -37.96
N ALA A 55 7.49 -15.38 -36.85
CA ALA A 55 6.75 -16.65 -36.86
C ALA A 55 5.41 -16.55 -37.62
N LEU A 56 4.67 -15.47 -37.37
CA LEU A 56 3.40 -15.18 -38.05
C LEU A 56 3.60 -14.98 -39.56
N ARG A 57 4.62 -14.21 -39.95
CA ARG A 57 4.93 -13.89 -41.36
C ARG A 57 5.43 -15.11 -42.13
N SER A 58 6.27 -15.93 -41.49
CA SER A 58 6.77 -17.18 -42.07
C SER A 58 5.71 -18.28 -42.13
N GLY A 59 4.54 -18.05 -41.53
CA GLY A 59 3.39 -18.92 -41.68
C GLY A 59 3.40 -20.16 -40.80
N LEU A 60 4.15 -20.15 -39.70
CA LEU A 60 4.15 -21.24 -38.72
C LEU A 60 2.72 -21.45 -38.20
N ALA A 61 2.17 -22.64 -38.47
CA ALA A 61 0.75 -22.95 -38.23
C ALA A 61 0.33 -22.70 -36.78
N ARG A 62 1.22 -22.98 -35.83
CA ARG A 62 0.99 -22.79 -34.40
C ARG A 62 0.70 -21.34 -34.01
N PHE A 63 1.35 -20.37 -34.66
CA PHE A 63 1.16 -18.94 -34.36
C PHE A 63 -0.11 -18.37 -34.98
N LYS A 64 -0.75 -19.12 -35.90
CA LYS A 64 -2.05 -18.79 -36.50
C LYS A 64 -3.21 -19.55 -35.85
N ASP A 65 -2.91 -20.46 -34.93
CA ASP A 65 -3.89 -21.34 -34.31
C ASP A 65 -4.82 -20.55 -33.37
N PRO A 66 -6.14 -20.80 -33.41
CA PRO A 66 -7.08 -20.20 -32.46
C PRO A 66 -6.72 -20.44 -30.98
N LEU A 67 -6.14 -21.59 -30.64
CA LEU A 67 -5.67 -21.91 -29.28
C LEU A 67 -4.47 -21.03 -28.88
N PHE A 68 -3.59 -20.70 -29.83
CA PHE A 68 -2.51 -19.74 -29.60
C PHE A 68 -3.07 -18.34 -29.32
N ALA A 69 -4.08 -17.90 -30.06
CA ALA A 69 -4.75 -16.62 -29.81
C ALA A 69 -5.42 -16.58 -28.42
N VAL A 70 -6.00 -17.70 -27.98
CA VAL A 70 -6.55 -17.85 -26.62
C VAL A 70 -5.43 -17.81 -25.57
N ALA A 71 -4.33 -18.53 -25.78
CA ALA A 71 -3.16 -18.51 -24.88
C ALA A 71 -2.57 -17.10 -24.75
N MET A 72 -2.40 -16.38 -25.86
CA MET A 72 -1.98 -14.98 -25.89
C MET A 72 -2.93 -14.07 -25.10
N ARG A 73 -4.24 -14.26 -25.25
CA ARG A 73 -5.25 -13.47 -24.53
C ARG A 73 -5.22 -13.76 -23.03
N LEU A 74 -5.09 -15.02 -22.63
CA LEU A 74 -4.96 -15.41 -21.22
C LEU A 74 -3.68 -14.85 -20.62
N LEU A 75 -2.53 -14.98 -21.30
CA LEU A 75 -1.25 -14.46 -20.81
C LEU A 75 -1.26 -12.93 -20.69
N LEU A 76 -1.91 -12.22 -21.62
CA LEU A 76 -2.10 -10.77 -21.53
C LEU A 76 -2.99 -10.38 -20.36
N ILE A 77 -4.09 -11.11 -20.13
CA ILE A 77 -4.97 -10.90 -18.98
C ILE A 77 -4.22 -11.17 -17.67
N GLU A 78 -3.43 -12.23 -17.59
CA GLU A 78 -2.57 -12.52 -16.44
C GLU A 78 -1.55 -11.40 -16.21
N ARG A 79 -0.87 -10.91 -17.26
CA ARG A 79 0.08 -9.78 -17.16
C ARG A 79 -0.60 -8.46 -16.75
N LEU A 80 -1.86 -8.27 -17.13
CA LEU A 80 -2.66 -7.09 -16.80
C LEU A 80 -3.13 -7.17 -15.33
N ILE A 81 -3.73 -8.29 -14.93
CA ILE A 81 -4.15 -8.57 -13.55
C ILE A 81 -2.95 -8.51 -12.60
N ALA A 82 -1.81 -9.08 -12.98
CA ALA A 82 -0.56 -9.01 -12.21
C ALA A 82 -0.13 -7.55 -11.96
N GLY A 83 -0.26 -6.69 -12.97
CA GLY A 83 0.05 -5.25 -12.85
C GLY A 83 -0.89 -4.50 -11.91
N TYR A 84 -2.17 -4.87 -11.86
CA TYR A 84 -3.16 -4.27 -10.95
C TYR A 84 -3.07 -4.82 -9.52
N HIS A 85 -2.76 -6.11 -9.35
CA HIS A 85 -2.70 -6.75 -8.02
C HIS A 85 -1.36 -6.55 -7.31
N PHE A 86 -0.27 -6.41 -8.06
CA PHE A 86 1.08 -6.23 -7.51
C PHE A 86 1.86 -5.21 -8.35
N PRO A 87 1.65 -3.91 -8.12
CA PRO A 87 2.30 -2.84 -8.91
C PRO A 87 3.84 -2.91 -8.91
N TRP A 88 4.43 -3.46 -7.83
CA TRP A 88 5.88 -3.62 -7.69
C TRP A 88 6.46 -4.81 -8.49
N LEU A 89 5.63 -5.74 -9.00
CA LEU A 89 6.09 -6.90 -9.78
C LEU A 89 6.90 -6.51 -11.01
N ALA A 90 6.60 -5.36 -11.62
CA ALA A 90 7.35 -4.85 -12.76
C ALA A 90 8.82 -4.56 -12.43
N ARG A 91 9.17 -4.31 -11.15
CA ARG A 91 10.55 -4.04 -10.69
C ARG A 91 11.34 -5.32 -10.41
N VAL A 92 10.69 -6.42 -10.06
CA VAL A 92 11.35 -7.68 -9.61
C VAL A 92 11.21 -8.86 -10.59
N SER A 93 10.27 -8.82 -11.54
CA SER A 93 10.15 -9.87 -12.57
C SER A 93 9.69 -9.28 -13.91
N PRO A 94 10.62 -8.94 -14.82
CA PRO A 94 10.31 -8.43 -16.15
C PRO A 94 9.45 -9.40 -17.00
N ALA A 95 9.62 -10.71 -16.74
CA ALA A 95 8.90 -11.77 -17.43
C ALA A 95 7.45 -11.96 -16.94
N ARG A 96 7.12 -11.48 -15.73
CA ARG A 96 5.78 -11.61 -15.11
C ARG A 96 5.23 -13.04 -15.09
N CYS A 97 6.08 -14.06 -15.11
CA CYS A 97 5.66 -15.46 -15.09
C CYS A 97 5.09 -15.79 -13.70
N LEU A 98 3.76 -15.91 -13.63
CA LEU A 98 3.03 -16.32 -12.44
C LEU A 98 2.59 -17.76 -12.60
N SER A 99 2.69 -18.56 -11.53
CA SER A 99 1.98 -19.83 -11.46
C SER A 99 1.05 -19.84 -10.26
N SER A 100 -0.16 -20.35 -10.49
CA SER A 100 -1.10 -20.69 -9.44
C SER A 100 -1.12 -22.20 -9.21
N GLU A 101 -0.93 -22.61 -7.96
CA GLU A 101 -0.96 -24.02 -7.56
C GLU A 101 -1.87 -24.17 -6.35
N VAL A 102 -2.81 -25.10 -6.42
CA VAL A 102 -3.66 -25.44 -5.27
C VAL A 102 -3.05 -26.66 -4.58
N THR A 103 -2.70 -26.52 -3.31
CA THR A 103 -2.11 -27.60 -2.51
C THR A 103 -2.80 -27.72 -1.15
N GLY A 104 -2.61 -28.86 -0.48
CA GLY A 104 -3.21 -29.15 0.82
C GLY A 104 -4.58 -29.84 0.76
N ALA A 105 -5.09 -30.22 1.94
CA ALA A 105 -6.35 -30.94 2.10
C ALA A 105 -7.16 -30.38 3.28
N GLY A 106 -8.48 -30.36 3.16
CA GLY A 106 -9.36 -29.81 4.20
C GLY A 106 -9.04 -28.35 4.54
N VAL A 107 -8.79 -28.06 5.82
CA VAL A 107 -8.57 -26.70 6.35
C VAL A 107 -7.27 -26.06 5.89
N SER A 108 -6.28 -26.86 5.47
CA SER A 108 -5.02 -26.36 4.94
C SER A 108 -5.04 -26.15 3.42
N ARG A 109 -6.17 -26.44 2.75
CA ARG A 109 -6.28 -26.29 1.29
C ARG A 109 -6.14 -24.81 0.91
N ALA A 110 -5.08 -24.50 0.19
CA ALA A 110 -4.74 -23.15 -0.19
C ALA A 110 -4.30 -23.06 -1.66
N GLU A 111 -4.65 -21.94 -2.27
CA GLU A 111 -4.14 -21.53 -3.57
C GLU A 111 -2.90 -20.66 -3.35
N TYR A 112 -1.80 -21.01 -4.01
CA TYR A 112 -0.53 -20.31 -3.94
C TYR A 112 -0.24 -19.65 -5.28
N TRP A 113 0.17 -18.40 -5.24
CA TRP A 113 0.61 -17.61 -6.37
C TRP A 113 2.10 -17.35 -6.20
N ARG A 114 2.91 -17.82 -7.14
CA ARG A 114 4.37 -17.73 -7.07
C ARG A 114 4.94 -17.12 -8.35
N LEU A 115 6.08 -16.47 -8.22
CA LEU A 115 6.93 -16.15 -9.37
C LEU A 115 7.53 -17.44 -9.94
N ARG A 116 7.66 -17.52 -11.26
CA ARG A 116 8.44 -18.55 -11.94
C ARG A 116 9.74 -17.98 -12.49
N ARG A 117 10.83 -18.72 -12.31
CA ARG A 117 12.13 -18.47 -12.95
C ARG A 117 12.61 -19.79 -13.56
N GLY A 118 12.23 -20.04 -14.81
CA GLY A 118 12.38 -21.35 -15.47
C GLY A 118 11.49 -22.41 -14.81
N GLU A 119 11.99 -23.65 -14.68
CA GLU A 119 11.27 -24.78 -14.05
C GLU A 119 11.18 -24.71 -12.53
N LYS A 120 11.93 -23.81 -11.88
CA LYS A 120 11.95 -23.70 -10.42
C LYS A 120 10.90 -22.71 -9.93
N ASN A 121 10.15 -23.13 -8.91
CA ASN A 121 9.29 -22.23 -8.13
C ASN A 121 10.14 -21.09 -7.55
N GLY A 122 9.74 -19.85 -7.80
CA GLY A 122 10.32 -18.62 -7.28
C GLY A 122 9.58 -18.12 -6.04
N ALA A 123 9.68 -16.82 -5.79
CA ALA A 123 9.15 -16.19 -4.58
C ALA A 123 7.62 -16.36 -4.46
N ASN A 124 7.14 -16.61 -3.24
CA ASN A 124 5.71 -16.59 -2.95
C ASN A 124 5.20 -15.15 -2.97
N LEU A 125 4.08 -14.91 -3.66
CA LEU A 125 3.48 -13.59 -3.78
C LEU A 125 2.15 -13.51 -3.05
N ARG A 126 1.40 -14.61 -3.06
CA ARG A 126 0.09 -14.66 -2.44
C ARG A 126 -0.30 -16.07 -2.08
N ARG A 127 -0.94 -16.20 -0.93
CA ARG A 127 -1.56 -17.45 -0.47
C ARG A 127 -3.00 -17.18 -0.09
N ARG A 128 -3.94 -17.91 -0.68
CA ARG A 128 -5.36 -17.84 -0.33
C ARG A 128 -5.80 -19.14 0.32
N LEU A 129 -6.23 -19.09 1.56
CA LEU A 129 -6.87 -20.21 2.24
C LEU A 129 -8.31 -20.34 1.75
N LEU A 130 -8.63 -21.47 1.11
CA LEU A 130 -9.91 -21.62 0.43
C LEU A 130 -11.09 -21.76 1.41
N GLN A 131 -10.86 -22.29 2.60
CA GLN A 131 -11.91 -22.46 3.59
C GLN A 131 -12.26 -21.17 4.34
N SER A 132 -11.27 -20.37 4.76
CA SER A 132 -11.50 -19.13 5.50
C SER A 132 -11.67 -17.90 4.60
N GLY A 133 -11.33 -18.01 3.31
CA GLY A 133 -11.27 -16.87 2.39
C GLY A 133 -10.11 -15.91 2.67
N GLN A 134 -9.28 -16.21 3.67
CA GLN A 134 -8.12 -15.40 4.05
C GLN A 134 -7.10 -15.35 2.92
N VAL A 135 -6.60 -14.15 2.61
CA VAL A 135 -5.58 -13.93 1.58
C VAL A 135 -4.36 -13.25 2.19
N GLN A 136 -3.21 -13.91 2.11
CA GLN A 136 -1.91 -13.36 2.47
C GLN A 136 -1.20 -12.88 1.21
N HIS A 137 -0.55 -11.73 1.29
CA HIS A 137 0.31 -11.16 0.26
C HIS A 137 1.73 -10.99 0.79
N TYR A 138 2.68 -11.28 -0.07
CA TYR A 138 4.10 -11.32 0.25
C TYR A 138 4.89 -10.49 -0.76
N GLU A 139 6.03 -9.95 -0.31
CA GLU A 139 7.03 -9.32 -1.15
C GLU A 139 8.42 -9.86 -0.81
N GLY A 140 9.36 -9.78 -1.75
CA GLY A 140 10.73 -10.25 -1.54
C GLY A 140 11.14 -11.34 -2.51
N GLU A 141 12.41 -11.72 -2.43
CA GLU A 141 12.98 -12.81 -3.23
C GLU A 141 12.61 -14.18 -2.64
N ARG A 142 12.90 -15.25 -3.38
CA ARG A 142 12.64 -16.61 -2.91
C ARG A 142 13.45 -16.87 -1.63
N GLY A 143 12.76 -17.28 -0.57
CA GLY A 143 13.36 -17.53 0.75
C GLY A 143 13.53 -16.27 1.59
N ALA A 144 13.23 -15.09 1.03
CA ALA A 144 13.26 -13.79 1.68
C ALA A 144 11.88 -13.10 1.66
N GLU A 145 10.81 -13.88 1.51
CA GLU A 145 9.46 -13.36 1.42
C GLU A 145 8.98 -12.81 2.76
N ARG A 146 8.66 -11.52 2.80
CA ARG A 146 8.01 -10.86 3.93
C ARG A 146 6.52 -10.68 3.68
N MET A 147 5.71 -10.80 4.72
CA MET A 147 4.27 -10.53 4.62
C MET A 147 4.02 -9.02 4.59
N VAL A 148 3.25 -8.54 3.61
CA VAL A 148 2.94 -7.09 3.50
C VAL A 148 1.46 -6.77 3.66
N ARG A 149 0.60 -7.75 3.39
CA ARG A 149 -0.86 -7.56 3.50
C ARG A 149 -1.56 -8.87 3.82
N LEU A 150 -2.53 -8.79 4.72
CA LEU A 150 -3.44 -9.87 5.09
C LEU A 150 -4.87 -9.39 4.91
N VAL A 151 -5.63 -10.05 4.05
CA VAL A 151 -7.07 -9.81 3.86
C VAL A 151 -7.82 -10.89 4.63
N LEU A 152 -8.59 -10.47 5.62
CA LEU A 152 -9.53 -11.28 6.38
C LEU A 152 -10.96 -10.87 6.00
N PRO A 153 -11.98 -11.69 6.29
CA PRO A 153 -13.38 -11.31 6.06
C PRO A 153 -13.80 -10.03 6.78
N SER A 154 -13.20 -9.74 7.95
CA SER A 154 -13.56 -8.60 8.81
C SER A 154 -12.71 -7.35 8.60
N ASN A 155 -11.48 -7.52 8.12
CA ASN A 155 -10.52 -6.42 8.00
C ASN A 155 -9.37 -6.76 7.05
N VAL A 156 -8.64 -5.73 6.64
CA VAL A 156 -7.38 -5.81 5.92
C VAL A 156 -6.28 -5.29 6.84
N VAL A 157 -5.17 -6.03 6.96
CA VAL A 157 -4.01 -5.66 7.78
C VAL A 157 -2.81 -5.47 6.87
N HIS A 158 -2.07 -4.38 7.06
CA HIS A 158 -0.86 -4.06 6.35
C HIS A 158 0.33 -4.16 7.28
N TYR A 159 1.45 -4.65 6.73
CA TYR A 159 2.67 -4.92 7.46
C TYR A 159 3.86 -4.25 6.78
N GLU A 160 4.84 -3.85 7.58
CA GLU A 160 6.15 -3.38 7.15
C GLU A 160 7.24 -4.03 7.98
N GLY A 161 8.46 -4.08 7.45
CA GLY A 161 9.61 -4.68 8.14
C GLY A 161 10.41 -5.58 7.21
N GLU A 162 11.51 -6.10 7.73
CA GLU A 162 12.26 -7.17 7.08
C GLU A 162 11.56 -8.51 7.26
N GLN A 163 12.01 -9.54 6.55
CA GLN A 163 11.52 -10.91 6.74
C GLN A 163 11.67 -11.31 8.21
N ASP A 164 10.64 -11.94 8.76
CA ASP A 164 10.53 -12.38 10.16
C ASP A 164 10.48 -11.25 11.20
N ALA A 165 10.59 -9.98 10.79
CA ALA A 165 10.50 -8.78 11.62
C ALA A 165 9.30 -7.89 11.23
N GLU A 166 8.29 -8.47 10.56
CA GLU A 166 7.15 -7.70 10.08
C GLU A 166 6.25 -7.24 11.21
N ARG A 167 5.99 -5.94 11.27
CA ARG A 167 5.11 -5.27 12.22
C ARG A 167 3.85 -4.75 11.53
N VAL A 168 2.75 -4.69 12.27
CA VAL A 168 1.51 -4.09 11.77
C VAL A 168 1.68 -2.57 11.69
N VAL A 169 1.34 -1.97 10.56
CA VAL A 169 1.36 -0.50 10.39
C VAL A 169 -0.02 0.09 10.15
N ARG A 170 -0.95 -0.71 9.61
CA ARG A 170 -2.30 -0.25 9.30
C ARG A 170 -3.30 -1.40 9.33
N ARG A 171 -4.51 -1.13 9.81
CA ARG A 171 -5.65 -2.06 9.79
C ARG A 171 -6.90 -1.32 9.34
N GLU A 172 -7.59 -1.87 8.36
CA GLU A 172 -8.83 -1.35 7.80
C GLU A 172 -9.96 -2.31 8.10
N PHE A 173 -11.01 -1.85 8.76
CA PHE A 173 -12.17 -2.65 9.12
C PHE A 173 -13.28 -2.50 8.09
N ALA A 174 -14.14 -3.52 8.00
CA ALA A 174 -15.28 -3.51 7.09
C ALA A 174 -16.29 -2.37 7.36
N ASP A 175 -16.29 -1.81 8.57
CA ASP A 175 -17.13 -0.66 8.96
C ASP A 175 -16.56 0.69 8.50
N GLY A 176 -15.42 0.70 7.79
CA GLY A 176 -14.73 1.90 7.32
C GLY A 176 -13.75 2.50 8.34
N THR A 177 -13.62 1.92 9.53
CA THR A 177 -12.61 2.34 10.51
C THR A 177 -11.22 1.96 10.02
N VAL A 178 -10.26 2.88 10.11
CA VAL A 178 -8.84 2.65 9.82
C VAL A 178 -8.02 2.94 11.06
N GLN A 179 -7.13 2.02 11.43
CA GLN A 179 -6.17 2.19 12.53
C GLN A 179 -4.75 2.19 11.97
N HIS A 180 -3.93 3.12 12.44
CA HIS A 180 -2.49 3.18 12.14
C HIS A 180 -1.70 2.86 13.40
N PHE A 181 -0.58 2.16 13.21
CA PHE A 181 0.22 1.59 14.27
C PHE A 181 1.69 1.98 14.11
N GLU A 182 2.37 2.13 15.25
CA GLU A 182 3.83 2.32 15.33
C GLU A 182 4.41 1.42 16.42
N GLY A 183 5.71 1.16 16.37
CA GLY A 183 6.42 0.31 17.34
C GLY A 183 7.22 -0.79 16.65
N GLU A 184 7.97 -1.55 17.45
CA GLU A 184 8.68 -2.73 16.97
C GLU A 184 7.71 -3.92 16.80
N GLN A 185 8.16 -4.97 16.12
CA GLN A 185 7.37 -6.20 15.97
C GLN A 185 6.97 -6.74 17.34
N GLY A 186 5.68 -6.93 17.56
CA GLY A 186 5.17 -7.37 18.86
C GLY A 186 5.18 -6.29 19.94
N ALA A 187 5.42 -5.02 19.62
CA ALA A 187 5.27 -3.88 20.51
C ALA A 187 4.44 -2.76 19.86
N GLU A 188 3.65 -3.09 18.83
CA GLU A 188 2.88 -2.12 18.07
C GLU A 188 1.77 -1.50 18.92
N ARG A 189 1.66 -0.18 18.86
CA ARG A 189 0.65 0.66 19.52
C ARG A 189 -0.14 1.45 18.49
N VAL A 190 -1.41 1.73 18.78
CA VAL A 190 -2.23 2.59 17.91
C VAL A 190 -1.77 4.04 18.08
N VAL A 191 -1.51 4.73 16.98
CA VAL A 191 -1.16 6.17 16.99
C VAL A 191 -2.22 7.03 16.34
N ARG A 192 -3.05 6.44 15.48
CA ARG A 192 -4.14 7.14 14.80
C ARG A 192 -5.29 6.20 14.50
N ARG A 193 -6.52 6.69 14.64
CA ARG A 193 -7.75 5.99 14.24
C ARG A 193 -8.62 6.95 13.45
N GLU A 194 -9.08 6.51 12.29
CA GLU A 194 -10.01 7.24 11.43
C GLU A 194 -11.31 6.44 11.41
N PHE A 195 -12.44 7.11 11.61
CA PHE A 195 -13.76 6.51 11.59
C PHE A 195 -14.47 6.84 10.28
N ALA A 196 -15.44 6.01 9.90
CA ALA A 196 -16.22 6.20 8.68
C ALA A 196 -17.03 7.51 8.66
N ASP A 197 -17.32 8.10 9.83
CA ASP A 197 -18.01 9.37 9.95
C ASP A 197 -17.08 10.59 9.68
N GLY A 198 -15.79 10.37 9.45
CA GLY A 198 -14.78 11.40 9.25
C GLY A 198 -14.09 11.87 10.53
N THR A 199 -14.44 11.31 11.69
CA THR A 199 -13.73 11.58 12.94
C THR A 199 -12.34 10.93 12.91
N VAL A 200 -11.31 11.66 13.34
CA VAL A 200 -9.93 11.18 13.47
C VAL A 200 -9.47 11.34 14.91
N GLN A 201 -8.92 10.29 15.50
CA GLN A 201 -8.32 10.29 16.84
C GLN A 201 -6.83 10.02 16.73
N HIS A 202 -6.02 10.78 17.47
CA HIS A 202 -4.60 10.57 17.64
C HIS A 202 -4.32 10.10 19.06
N PHE A 203 -3.38 9.17 19.17
CA PHE A 203 -3.08 8.47 20.41
C PHE A 203 -1.60 8.57 20.76
N GLU A 204 -1.31 8.61 22.05
CA GLU A 204 0.03 8.49 22.62
C GLU A 204 0.03 7.49 23.78
N GLY A 205 1.19 6.96 24.13
CA GLY A 205 1.36 5.99 25.22
C GLY A 205 2.13 4.76 24.77
N GLU A 206 2.44 3.89 25.72
CA GLU A 206 3.03 2.58 25.43
C GLU A 206 1.96 1.60 24.93
N ARG A 207 2.39 0.45 24.40
CA ARG A 207 1.46 -0.59 23.94
C ARG A 207 0.53 -1.01 25.09
N GLY A 208 -0.77 -0.90 24.86
CA GLY A 208 -1.81 -1.20 25.85
C GLY A 208 -2.15 -0.05 26.81
N ALA A 209 -1.36 1.03 26.82
CA ALA A 209 -1.55 2.23 27.63
C ALA A 209 -1.88 3.47 26.76
N GLU A 210 -2.36 3.25 25.53
CA GLU A 210 -2.62 4.33 24.58
C GLU A 210 -3.82 5.17 25.03
N ARG A 211 -3.63 6.49 25.02
CA ARG A 211 -4.62 7.51 25.38
C ARG A 211 -4.85 8.47 24.22
N VAL A 212 -6.06 9.00 24.09
CA VAL A 212 -6.36 10.01 23.05
C VAL A 212 -5.74 11.34 23.46
N VAL A 213 -4.97 11.96 22.56
CA VAL A 213 -4.36 13.28 22.79
C VAL A 213 -4.94 14.37 21.88
N ARG A 214 -5.51 13.96 20.74
CA ARG A 214 -6.17 14.86 19.79
C ARG A 214 -7.30 14.15 19.08
N MET A 215 -8.41 14.85 18.86
CA MET A 215 -9.54 14.38 18.08
C MET A 215 -9.98 15.45 17.10
N GLU A 216 -10.08 15.10 15.83
CA GLU A 216 -10.65 15.92 14.78
C GLU A 216 -12.03 15.36 14.46
N ARG A 217 -13.05 16.20 14.53
CA ARG A 217 -14.43 15.82 14.24
C ARG A 217 -14.73 16.09 12.78
N ALA A 218 -15.72 15.38 12.24
CA ALA A 218 -16.20 15.55 10.87
C ALA A 218 -16.61 17.00 10.53
N ASN A 219 -17.03 17.78 11.52
CA ASN A 219 -17.41 19.18 11.36
C ASN A 219 -16.22 20.14 11.33
N GLY A 220 -14.96 19.65 11.37
CA GLY A 220 -13.74 20.44 11.38
C GLY A 220 -13.30 20.92 12.77
N ALA A 221 -14.04 20.61 13.84
CA ALA A 221 -13.61 20.95 15.19
C ALA A 221 -12.48 20.02 15.66
N VAL A 222 -11.47 20.58 16.32
CA VAL A 222 -10.32 19.85 16.86
C VAL A 222 -10.32 19.96 18.39
N GLN A 223 -10.23 18.84 19.08
CA GLN A 223 -10.10 18.77 20.54
C GLN A 223 -8.73 18.21 20.90
N HIS A 224 -8.11 18.77 21.94
CA HIS A 224 -6.90 18.26 22.57
C HIS A 224 -7.21 17.77 23.97
N PHE A 225 -6.56 16.68 24.35
CA PHE A 225 -6.79 16.01 25.61
C PHE A 225 -5.50 15.79 26.38
N GLU A 226 -5.60 15.78 27.71
CA GLU A 226 -4.53 15.42 28.63
C GLU A 226 -5.07 14.48 29.71
N GLY A 227 -4.20 13.71 30.36
CA GLY A 227 -4.56 12.77 31.41
C GLY A 227 -3.97 11.39 31.17
N GLU A 228 -4.17 10.49 32.13
CA GLU A 228 -3.80 9.08 31.98
C GLU A 228 -4.81 8.35 31.08
N GLN A 229 -4.46 7.13 30.65
CA GLN A 229 -5.36 6.29 29.86
C GLN A 229 -6.69 6.09 30.61
N GLY A 230 -7.79 6.42 29.95
CA GLY A 230 -9.12 6.35 30.55
C GLY A 230 -9.41 7.45 31.58
N ALA A 231 -8.56 8.46 31.72
CA ALA A 231 -8.79 9.66 32.53
C ALA A 231 -8.59 10.95 31.70
N GLU A 232 -8.65 10.84 30.38
CA GLU A 232 -8.41 11.96 29.47
C GLU A 232 -9.49 13.02 29.60
N ARG A 233 -9.06 14.28 29.79
CA ARG A 233 -9.89 15.48 29.89
C ARG A 233 -9.59 16.43 28.75
N THR A 234 -10.58 17.20 28.31
CA THR A 234 -10.37 18.21 27.26
C THR A 234 -9.62 19.40 27.84
N VAL A 235 -8.54 19.85 27.18
CA VAL A 235 -7.77 21.03 27.59
C VAL A 235 -7.84 22.18 26.59
N ARG A 236 -8.09 21.86 25.32
CA ARG A 236 -8.23 22.84 24.24
C ARG A 236 -9.23 22.32 23.20
N MET A 237 -10.11 23.18 22.72
CA MET A 237 -10.97 22.92 21.57
C MET A 237 -10.84 24.07 20.59
N GLU A 238 -10.74 23.75 19.31
CA GLU A 238 -10.80 24.68 18.20
C GLU A 238 -12.02 24.34 17.36
N THR A 239 -12.93 25.30 17.17
CA THR A 239 -14.11 25.12 16.32
C THR A 239 -13.73 25.34 14.86
N ALA A 240 -14.56 24.85 13.94
CA ALA A 240 -14.38 25.13 12.51
C ALA A 240 -14.46 26.62 12.13
N SER A 241 -15.05 27.44 13.00
CA SER A 241 -15.07 28.90 12.85
C SER A 241 -13.79 29.59 13.36
N GLY A 242 -12.79 28.84 13.82
CA GLY A 242 -11.53 29.36 14.35
C GLY A 242 -11.59 29.90 15.78
N ILE A 243 -12.67 29.60 16.52
CA ILE A 243 -12.75 29.96 17.95
C ILE A 243 -11.97 28.90 18.73
N VAL A 244 -11.05 29.34 19.57
CA VAL A 244 -10.27 28.47 20.45
C VAL A 244 -10.76 28.61 21.89
N GLN A 245 -11.08 27.50 22.54
CA GLN A 245 -11.54 27.41 23.93
C GLN A 245 -10.53 26.59 24.73
N TYR A 246 -10.08 27.13 25.87
CA TYR A 246 -9.21 26.43 26.81
C TYR A 246 -10.02 26.00 28.02
N TYR A 247 -9.74 24.80 28.51
CA TYR A 247 -10.51 24.14 29.54
C TYR A 247 -9.64 23.74 30.73
N GLU A 248 -10.20 23.86 31.93
CA GLU A 248 -9.61 23.33 33.16
C GLU A 248 -10.67 22.58 33.97
N GLY A 249 -10.25 21.58 34.74
CA GLY A 249 -11.13 20.78 35.58
C GLY A 249 -10.75 19.30 35.52
N GLU A 250 -11.42 18.49 36.33
CA GLU A 250 -11.32 17.03 36.24
C GLU A 250 -12.10 16.51 35.03
N ARG A 251 -11.82 15.27 34.61
CA ARG A 251 -12.54 14.62 33.52
C ARG A 251 -14.05 14.66 33.75
N GLY A 252 -14.80 15.21 32.80
CA GLY A 252 -16.26 15.36 32.87
C GLY A 252 -16.76 16.58 33.66
N ALA A 253 -15.86 17.36 34.28
CA ALA A 253 -16.16 18.59 35.02
C ALA A 253 -15.37 19.79 34.48
N GLU A 254 -14.88 19.71 33.24
CA GLU A 254 -14.08 20.75 32.62
C GLU A 254 -14.92 22.00 32.33
N ARG A 255 -14.35 23.17 32.66
CA ARG A 255 -14.95 24.49 32.39
C ARG A 255 -14.05 25.31 31.48
N VAL A 256 -14.66 26.12 30.62
CA VAL A 256 -13.93 27.07 29.77
C VAL A 256 -13.32 28.15 30.65
N VAL A 257 -11.99 28.30 30.61
CA VAL A 257 -11.25 29.33 31.36
C VAL A 257 -10.76 30.46 30.47
N ARG A 258 -10.62 30.22 29.16
CA ARG A 258 -10.20 31.22 28.18
C ARG A 258 -10.83 30.92 26.83
N MET A 259 -11.18 31.96 26.09
CA MET A 259 -11.66 31.87 24.71
C MET A 259 -10.93 32.88 23.84
N GLU A 260 -10.55 32.46 22.64
CA GLU A 260 -9.93 33.29 21.62
C GLU A 260 -10.80 33.24 20.38
N PHE A 261 -11.08 34.41 19.82
CA PHE A 261 -11.83 34.55 18.58
C PHE A 261 -10.83 34.73 17.45
N PRO A 262 -11.15 34.23 16.23
CA PRO A 262 -10.31 34.48 15.07
C PRO A 262 -10.16 35.99 14.90
N ALA A 263 -8.94 36.45 14.63
CA ALA A 263 -8.72 37.86 14.32
C ALA A 263 -9.59 38.19 13.09
N ALA A 264 -10.54 39.11 13.25
CA ALA A 264 -11.23 39.68 12.11
C ALA A 264 -10.15 40.18 11.16
N THR A 265 -10.20 39.76 9.89
CA THR A 265 -9.42 40.40 8.84
C THR A 265 -9.68 41.90 8.98
N CYS A 266 -8.68 42.66 9.44
CA CYS A 266 -8.74 44.11 9.42
C CYS A 266 -8.80 44.53 7.96
N SER A 267 -9.99 44.54 7.37
CA SER A 267 -10.27 45.44 6.28
C SER A 267 -10.24 46.83 6.88
N THR A 268 -9.14 47.54 6.66
CA THR A 268 -9.09 49.00 6.70
C THR A 268 -10.24 49.54 5.84
N THR A 269 -11.40 49.75 6.44
CA THR A 269 -12.43 50.60 5.84
C THR A 269 -12.01 52.03 6.11
N ARG A 270 -11.36 52.56 5.09
CA ARG A 270 -11.13 53.96 4.77
C ARG A 270 -12.22 54.88 5.35
N GLU A 271 -11.77 55.97 5.94
CA GLU A 271 -12.54 57.12 6.39
C GLU A 271 -13.73 57.43 5.48
N SER A 272 -14.91 57.51 6.10
CA SER A 272 -15.97 58.40 5.65
C SER A 272 -16.71 58.92 6.87
N GLU A 273 -16.41 60.18 7.17
CA GLU A 273 -17.15 61.10 8.01
C GLU A 273 -18.66 60.96 7.84
N MET A 274 -19.38 60.65 8.92
CA MET A 274 -20.71 61.15 9.33
C MET A 274 -20.87 60.64 10.76
N GLY A 275 -21.08 61.41 11.81
CA GLY A 275 -21.75 62.68 11.96
C GLY A 275 -22.17 62.70 13.43
N SER A 276 -21.82 63.78 14.10
CA SER A 276 -21.99 64.07 15.52
C SER A 276 -23.41 63.78 16.03
N GLY A 277 -23.53 63.16 17.19
CA GLY A 277 -24.81 62.93 17.87
C GLY A 277 -24.63 62.53 19.32
N TRP A 278 -24.17 63.47 20.14
CA TRP A 278 -24.24 63.38 21.59
C TRP A 278 -25.69 63.24 22.06
N CYS A 279 -25.96 62.34 23.00
CA CYS A 279 -26.92 62.56 24.09
C CYS A 279 -26.74 61.49 25.17
N ALA A 280 -25.99 61.87 26.21
CA ALA A 280 -25.91 61.16 27.48
C ALA A 280 -27.26 61.25 28.21
N SER A 281 -27.74 60.12 28.74
CA SER A 281 -28.87 60.09 29.68
C SER A 281 -28.33 59.67 31.04
N THR A 282 -28.14 60.66 31.92
CA THR A 282 -27.83 60.46 33.34
C THR A 282 -29.07 59.90 34.06
N PRO A 283 -28.95 58.92 34.97
CA PRO A 283 -30.08 58.40 35.73
C PRO A 283 -30.47 59.35 36.88
N PRO A 284 -31.73 59.34 37.35
CA PRO A 284 -32.14 60.16 38.48
C PRO A 284 -31.66 59.55 39.80
N ARG A 285 -31.15 60.39 40.70
CA ARG A 285 -31.04 60.11 42.13
C ARG A 285 -32.06 60.95 42.87
N VAL A 286 -32.69 60.33 43.88
CA VAL A 286 -33.53 60.96 44.91
C VAL A 286 -32.69 61.96 45.71
#